data_AF-A0AAC9S303-F1
#
_entry.id   AF-A0AAC9S303-F1
#
_cell.length_a   1.000
_cell.length_b   1.000
_cell.length_c   1.000
_cell.angle_alpha   90.00
_cell.angle_beta   90.00
_cell.angle_gamma   90.00
#
_symmetry.space_group_name_H-M   'P 1'
#
loop_
_entity.id
_entity.type
_entity.pdbx_description
1 polymer ?
#
loop_
_entity_poly.entity_id
_entity_poly.type
_entity_poly.pdbx_seq_one_letter_code
_entity_poly.pdbx_strand_id
1 'polypeptide(L)'
;MQSYDVVIIGAGAAGMMCAVEAAKRGRSVLILDHAAAPGEKIRISGGGRCNFTNIHASPKNFLSGNPHFCISALSRYTQRDFIALVERHRIAYHEKTLGQLFCDGSARQIIDMLVSEMQDKGAELVLSTSVEDVRKTVEGFVLTLSTGTISCQSLVVACGGKSIPKMGATGFGYELAERFGLAIVETRPALVPLTFDANTLERLAPLAGNAVDAEVACGKTQFSEAMLFTHRGVSGPSILQISSYWREGDEIRIAMLPGVDVADLIRSAKRGNGRQAVQTVLANHLPKRLAQSIAERTGIDGNLADLADAQIKTIAAAVNDWRVKPAGSEGYRTAEVTLGGVDTNGLDQKTMQAKSVPGLFFIGEVVDVTGWLGGYNFQWAWSSGWVAGQAA
;
A
#
# COMPACT_ATOMS: atom_id res chain seq x y z
N MET A 1 -37.81 -13.53 -3.06
CA MET A 1 -36.35 -13.39 -3.03
C MET A 1 -35.97 -12.47 -4.17
N GLN A 2 -35.38 -11.32 -3.89
CA GLN A 2 -34.91 -10.42 -4.95
C GLN A 2 -33.72 -11.08 -5.67
N SER A 3 -33.64 -10.91 -6.98
CA SER A 3 -32.61 -11.52 -7.81
C SER A 3 -31.88 -10.45 -8.60
N TYR A 4 -30.56 -10.60 -8.70
CA TYR A 4 -29.67 -9.70 -9.42
C TYR A 4 -28.81 -10.51 -10.37
N ASP A 5 -28.34 -9.87 -11.43
CA ASP A 5 -27.31 -10.46 -12.28
C ASP A 5 -25.98 -10.54 -11.53
N VAL A 6 -25.60 -9.44 -10.88
CA VAL A 6 -24.32 -9.31 -10.17
C VAL A 6 -24.53 -8.76 -8.77
N VAL A 7 -24.00 -9.45 -7.77
CA VAL A 7 -23.87 -8.94 -6.40
C VAL A 7 -22.39 -8.74 -6.08
N ILE A 8 -22.05 -7.58 -5.52
CA ILE A 8 -20.69 -7.19 -5.15
C ILE A 8 -20.66 -6.97 -3.64
N ILE A 9 -19.71 -7.62 -2.95
CA ILE A 9 -19.52 -7.44 -1.51
C ILE A 9 -18.31 -6.52 -1.29
N GLY A 10 -18.57 -5.31 -0.78
CA GLY A 10 -17.61 -4.27 -0.46
C GLY A 10 -17.72 -3.05 -1.39
N ALA A 11 -18.19 -1.92 -0.86
CA ALA A 11 -18.28 -0.62 -1.53
C ALA A 11 -16.97 0.17 -1.42
N GLY A 12 -15.85 -0.51 -1.64
CA GLY A 12 -14.52 0.08 -1.77
C GLY A 12 -14.19 0.47 -3.21
N ALA A 13 -12.91 0.80 -3.45
CA ALA A 13 -12.40 1.18 -4.77
C ALA A 13 -12.73 0.17 -5.88
N ALA A 14 -12.32 -1.09 -5.68
CA ALA A 14 -12.52 -2.15 -6.68
C ALA A 14 -14.00 -2.48 -6.88
N GLY A 15 -14.78 -2.54 -5.79
CA GLY A 15 -16.19 -2.88 -5.84
C GLY A 15 -17.02 -1.83 -6.57
N MET A 16 -16.83 -0.55 -6.27
CA MET A 16 -17.54 0.52 -6.98
C MET A 16 -17.16 0.59 -8.46
N MET A 17 -15.88 0.41 -8.80
CA MET A 17 -15.46 0.32 -10.20
C MET A 17 -16.13 -0.86 -10.92
N CYS A 18 -16.16 -2.04 -10.30
CA CYS A 18 -16.83 -3.21 -10.86
C CYS A 18 -18.34 -2.97 -11.04
N ALA A 19 -18.98 -2.29 -10.10
CA ALA A 19 -20.41 -2.00 -10.15
C ALA A 19 -20.75 -1.09 -11.34
N VAL A 20 -20.00 0.00 -11.52
CA VAL A 20 -20.14 0.92 -12.66
C VAL A 20 -20.04 0.16 -13.98
N GLU A 21 -19.00 -0.66 -14.12
CA GLU A 21 -18.69 -1.32 -15.39
C GLU A 21 -19.65 -2.47 -15.73
N ALA A 22 -20.10 -3.23 -14.72
CA ALA A 22 -21.15 -4.22 -14.92
C ALA A 22 -22.49 -3.57 -15.29
N ALA A 23 -22.86 -2.46 -14.64
CA ALA A 23 -24.08 -1.72 -14.93
C ALA A 23 -24.05 -1.05 -16.31
N LYS A 24 -22.88 -0.56 -16.78
CA LYS A 24 -22.68 -0.07 -18.16
C LYS A 24 -23.01 -1.13 -19.23
N ARG A 25 -22.90 -2.42 -18.89
CA ARG A 25 -23.27 -3.55 -19.76
C ARG A 25 -24.76 -3.93 -19.69
N GLY A 26 -25.56 -3.18 -18.93
CA GLY A 26 -27.00 -3.43 -18.75
C GLY A 26 -27.32 -4.54 -17.75
N ARG A 27 -26.36 -4.95 -16.91
CA ARG A 27 -26.60 -5.93 -15.84
C ARG A 27 -27.32 -5.28 -14.67
N SER A 28 -28.20 -6.01 -14.01
CA SER A 28 -28.77 -5.62 -12.71
C SER A 28 -27.73 -5.84 -11.60
N VAL A 29 -27.25 -4.77 -10.98
CA VAL A 29 -26.13 -4.79 -10.04
C VAL A 29 -26.56 -4.32 -8.67
N LEU A 30 -26.22 -5.09 -7.64
CA LEU A 30 -26.27 -4.67 -6.24
C LEU A 30 -24.87 -4.69 -5.64
N ILE A 31 -24.47 -3.59 -5.00
CA ILE A 31 -23.28 -3.52 -4.18
C ILE A 31 -23.66 -3.36 -2.71
N LEU A 32 -23.10 -4.24 -1.87
CA LEU A 32 -23.36 -4.35 -0.44
C LEU A 32 -22.14 -3.88 0.35
N ASP A 33 -22.35 -3.11 1.41
CA ASP A 33 -21.33 -2.86 2.42
C ASP A 33 -21.93 -2.87 3.84
N HIS A 34 -21.14 -3.35 4.79
CA HIS A 34 -21.46 -3.33 6.21
C HIS A 34 -21.20 -1.96 6.84
N ALA A 35 -20.34 -1.13 6.24
CA ALA A 35 -20.07 0.22 6.68
C ALA A 35 -21.26 1.16 6.41
N ALA A 36 -21.36 2.24 7.19
CA ALA A 36 -22.40 3.25 7.04
C ALA A 36 -22.16 4.21 5.85
N ALA A 37 -20.95 4.21 5.29
CA ALA A 37 -20.56 5.05 4.15
C ALA A 37 -19.63 4.25 3.20
N PRO A 38 -19.71 4.48 1.88
CA PRO A 38 -18.84 3.81 0.93
C PRO A 38 -17.44 4.44 0.94
N GLY A 39 -16.44 3.69 0.49
CA GLY A 39 -15.11 4.22 0.20
C GLY A 39 -14.34 4.74 1.43
N GLU A 40 -14.57 4.21 2.63
CA GLU A 40 -13.92 4.68 3.86
C GLU A 40 -12.37 4.71 3.77
N LYS A 41 -11.76 3.72 3.11
CA LYS A 41 -10.31 3.73 2.81
C LYS A 41 -9.91 4.81 1.80
N ILE A 42 -10.72 5.05 0.75
CA ILE A 42 -10.50 6.15 -0.20
C ILE A 42 -10.47 7.48 0.57
N ARG A 43 -11.45 7.70 1.45
CA ARG A 43 -11.64 8.94 2.21
C ARG A 43 -10.41 9.34 3.03
N ILE A 44 -9.69 8.39 3.62
CA ILE A 44 -8.51 8.66 4.46
C ILE A 44 -7.18 8.57 3.69
N SER A 45 -7.19 8.00 2.49
CA SER A 45 -5.98 7.78 1.70
C SER A 45 -5.29 9.08 1.29
N GLY A 46 -3.96 9.03 1.13
CA GLY A 46 -3.17 10.18 0.70
C GLY A 46 -3.34 11.40 1.61
N GLY A 47 -3.53 11.21 2.92
CA GLY A 47 -3.81 12.29 3.86
C GLY A 47 -5.15 12.99 3.62
N GLY A 48 -6.15 12.26 3.11
CA GLY A 48 -7.47 12.80 2.76
C GLY A 48 -7.57 13.44 1.38
N ARG A 49 -6.52 13.33 0.55
CA ARG A 49 -6.47 13.84 -0.84
C ARG A 49 -6.51 12.75 -1.91
N CYS A 50 -6.49 11.47 -1.51
CA CYS A 50 -6.46 10.31 -2.39
C CYS A 50 -5.31 10.31 -3.42
N ASN A 51 -4.28 9.52 -3.14
CA ASN A 51 -3.27 9.19 -4.14
C ASN A 51 -3.85 8.15 -5.12
N PHE A 52 -4.67 8.59 -6.08
CA PHE A 52 -5.62 7.72 -6.77
C PHE A 52 -4.98 6.84 -7.84
N THR A 53 -3.80 7.17 -8.35
CA THR A 53 -3.04 6.32 -9.28
C THR A 53 -1.57 6.76 -9.36
N ASN A 54 -0.76 6.04 -10.14
CA ASN A 54 0.60 6.43 -10.49
C ASN A 54 0.79 6.41 -12.01
N ILE A 55 1.40 7.44 -12.59
CA ILE A 55 1.68 7.50 -14.04
C ILE A 55 2.61 6.37 -14.52
N HIS A 56 3.38 5.77 -13.61
CA HIS A 56 4.32 4.68 -13.87
C HIS A 56 3.77 3.29 -13.53
N ALA A 57 2.47 3.16 -13.23
CA ALA A 57 1.86 1.88 -12.90
C ALA A 57 2.18 0.82 -13.96
N SER A 58 2.85 -0.24 -13.53
CA SER A 58 3.26 -1.35 -14.37
C SER A 58 3.47 -2.61 -13.52
N PRO A 59 3.51 -3.81 -14.11
CA PRO A 59 3.60 -5.07 -13.36
C PRO A 59 4.75 -5.16 -12.35
N LYS A 60 5.88 -4.50 -12.61
CA LYS A 60 7.05 -4.48 -11.70
C LYS A 60 6.77 -3.80 -10.35
N ASN A 61 5.70 -3.00 -10.26
CA ASN A 61 5.33 -2.26 -9.06
C ASN A 61 4.41 -3.05 -8.14
N PHE A 62 4.15 -4.33 -8.44
CA PHE A 62 3.25 -5.20 -7.69
C PHE A 62 3.97 -6.46 -7.24
N LEU A 63 3.72 -6.85 -5.99
CA LEU A 63 4.19 -8.08 -5.37
C LEU A 63 3.05 -9.11 -5.44
N SER A 64 3.38 -10.34 -5.85
CA SER A 64 2.47 -11.48 -5.92
C SER A 64 3.28 -12.77 -6.00
N GLY A 65 2.71 -13.89 -5.52
CA GLY A 65 3.21 -15.23 -5.81
C GLY A 65 3.20 -15.56 -7.31
N ASN A 66 2.39 -14.87 -8.11
CA ASN A 66 2.39 -14.91 -9.57
C ASN A 66 2.68 -13.52 -10.16
N PRO A 67 3.96 -13.21 -10.47
CA PRO A 67 4.36 -11.89 -10.99
C PRO A 67 3.67 -11.49 -12.30
N HIS A 68 3.15 -12.45 -13.06
CA HIS A 68 2.50 -12.18 -14.34
C HIS A 68 1.00 -11.89 -14.21
N PHE A 69 0.37 -12.18 -13.06
CA PHE A 69 -1.09 -12.12 -12.93
C PHE A 69 -1.65 -10.74 -13.25
N CYS A 70 -1.08 -9.68 -12.70
CA CYS A 70 -1.61 -8.32 -12.88
C CYS A 70 -1.50 -7.76 -14.30
N ILE A 71 -0.67 -8.35 -15.19
CA ILE A 71 -0.37 -7.84 -16.54
C ILE A 71 -1.64 -7.59 -17.35
N SER A 72 -2.49 -8.61 -17.46
CA SER A 72 -3.72 -8.55 -18.24
C SER A 72 -4.63 -7.39 -17.81
N ALA A 73 -4.90 -7.27 -16.51
CA ALA A 73 -5.78 -6.22 -15.99
C ALA A 73 -5.18 -4.81 -16.19
N LEU A 74 -3.91 -4.62 -15.83
CA LEU A 74 -3.21 -3.34 -15.96
C LEU A 74 -3.09 -2.88 -17.43
N SER A 75 -3.06 -3.82 -18.38
CA SER A 75 -3.01 -3.49 -19.82
C SER A 75 -4.36 -3.09 -20.42
N ARG A 76 -5.47 -3.55 -19.82
CA ARG A 76 -6.83 -3.33 -20.34
C ARG A 76 -7.52 -2.13 -19.72
N TYR A 77 -7.16 -1.80 -18.49
CA TYR A 77 -7.58 -0.58 -17.82
C TYR A 77 -6.36 0.06 -17.16
N THR A 78 -5.80 1.04 -17.85
CA THR A 78 -4.57 1.70 -17.47
C THR A 78 -4.83 2.87 -16.52
N GLN A 79 -3.76 3.41 -15.96
CA GLN A 79 -3.82 4.66 -15.20
C GLN A 79 -4.37 5.82 -16.03
N ARG A 80 -4.16 5.82 -17.35
CA ARG A 80 -4.67 6.87 -18.24
C ARG A 80 -6.19 6.82 -18.36
N ASP A 81 -6.78 5.62 -18.33
CA ASP A 81 -8.22 5.44 -18.39
C ASP A 81 -8.90 5.99 -17.13
N PHE A 82 -8.30 5.76 -15.96
CA PHE A 82 -8.79 6.33 -14.70
C PHE A 82 -8.58 7.85 -14.64
N ILE A 83 -7.42 8.35 -15.07
CA ILE A 83 -7.16 9.80 -15.19
C ILE A 83 -8.23 10.46 -16.07
N ALA A 84 -8.54 9.87 -17.23
CA ALA A 84 -9.57 10.40 -18.11
C ALA A 84 -10.96 10.42 -17.46
N LEU A 85 -11.27 9.46 -16.57
CA LEU A 85 -12.51 9.49 -15.78
C LEU A 85 -12.52 10.67 -14.79
N VAL A 86 -11.42 10.87 -14.07
CA VAL A 86 -11.24 12.01 -13.12
C VAL A 86 -11.38 13.35 -13.85
N GLU A 87 -10.77 13.49 -15.03
CA GLU A 87 -10.87 14.68 -15.88
C GLU A 87 -12.29 14.93 -16.40
N ARG A 88 -13.01 13.88 -16.83
CA ARG A 88 -14.42 14.00 -17.26
C ARG A 88 -15.32 14.55 -16.16
N HIS A 89 -15.05 14.17 -14.92
CA HIS A 89 -15.74 14.67 -13.72
C HIS A 89 -15.17 16.00 -13.21
N ARG A 90 -14.22 16.61 -13.92
CA ARG A 90 -13.60 17.92 -13.62
C ARG A 90 -13.00 17.99 -12.22
N ILE A 91 -12.44 16.88 -11.75
CA ILE A 91 -11.72 16.83 -10.47
C ILE A 91 -10.28 17.27 -10.74
N ALA A 92 -9.88 18.39 -10.14
CA ALA A 92 -8.52 18.89 -10.25
C ALA A 92 -7.53 18.00 -9.46
N TYR A 93 -6.36 17.78 -10.04
CA TYR A 93 -5.30 16.96 -9.45
C TYR A 93 -3.93 17.46 -9.89
N HIS A 94 -2.90 17.08 -9.15
CA HIS A 94 -1.50 17.33 -9.50
C HIS A 94 -0.65 16.07 -9.31
N GLU A 95 0.47 16.03 -10.02
CA GLU A 95 1.55 15.10 -9.71
C GLU A 95 2.35 15.64 -8.52
N LYS A 96 2.64 14.78 -7.54
CA LYS A 96 3.55 15.08 -6.44
C LYS A 96 4.98 14.66 -6.81
N THR A 97 5.47 13.57 -6.25
CA THR A 97 6.79 13.00 -6.54
C THR A 97 6.59 11.62 -7.14
N LEU A 98 7.56 11.15 -7.92
CA LEU A 98 7.61 9.76 -8.41
C LEU A 98 6.32 9.31 -9.11
N GLY A 99 5.68 10.22 -9.85
CA GLY A 99 4.48 9.91 -10.62
C GLY A 99 3.16 9.78 -9.83
N GLN A 100 3.15 10.10 -8.54
CA GLN A 100 1.97 9.98 -7.68
C GLN A 100 0.94 11.08 -8.01
N LEU A 101 -0.30 10.70 -8.29
CA LEU A 101 -1.38 11.65 -8.60
C LEU A 101 -2.35 11.80 -7.42
N PHE A 102 -2.52 13.04 -6.96
CA PHE A 102 -3.40 13.39 -5.84
C PHE A 102 -4.46 14.38 -6.26
N CYS A 103 -5.67 14.27 -5.71
CA CYS A 103 -6.65 15.33 -5.85
C CYS A 103 -6.14 16.61 -5.19
N ASP A 104 -6.44 17.76 -5.79
CA ASP A 104 -6.16 19.08 -5.18
C ASP A 104 -7.07 19.31 -3.96
N GLY A 105 -8.31 18.84 -4.08
CA GLY A 105 -9.32 18.87 -3.04
C GLY A 105 -9.39 17.60 -2.20
N SER A 106 -10.60 17.25 -1.77
CA SER A 106 -10.83 16.11 -0.90
C SER A 106 -10.91 14.80 -1.67
N ALA A 107 -10.40 13.72 -1.07
CA ALA A 107 -10.61 12.34 -1.51
C ALA A 107 -12.09 11.98 -1.72
N ARG A 108 -13.02 12.69 -1.06
CA ARG A 108 -14.47 12.52 -1.27
C ARG A 108 -14.88 12.75 -2.72
N GLN A 109 -14.18 13.60 -3.47
CA GLN A 109 -14.49 13.83 -4.89
C GLN A 109 -14.41 12.53 -5.71
N ILE A 110 -13.47 11.63 -5.39
CA ILE A 110 -13.37 10.31 -6.03
C ILE A 110 -14.54 9.41 -5.62
N ILE A 111 -14.95 9.45 -4.36
CA ILE A 111 -16.09 8.67 -3.87
C ILE A 111 -17.38 9.15 -4.53
N ASP A 112 -17.63 10.46 -4.52
CA ASP A 112 -18.81 11.09 -5.09
C ASP A 112 -18.89 10.81 -6.60
N MET A 113 -17.76 10.88 -7.31
CA MET A 113 -17.65 10.48 -8.72
C MET A 113 -18.09 9.03 -8.95
N LEU A 114 -17.57 8.08 -8.16
CA LEU A 114 -17.90 6.66 -8.29
C LEU A 114 -19.37 6.38 -7.95
N VAL A 115 -19.91 7.02 -6.92
CA VAL A 115 -21.33 6.91 -6.54
C VAL A 115 -22.22 7.50 -7.63
N SER A 116 -21.87 8.65 -8.21
CA SER A 116 -22.61 9.24 -9.34
C SER A 116 -22.59 8.32 -10.56
N GLU A 117 -21.42 7.79 -10.94
CA GLU A 117 -21.32 6.83 -12.05
C GLU A 117 -22.17 5.58 -11.81
N MET A 118 -22.25 5.08 -10.57
CA MET A 118 -23.13 3.93 -10.24
C MET A 118 -24.60 4.29 -10.39
N GLN A 119 -25.04 5.42 -9.82
CA GLN A 119 -26.42 5.88 -9.88
C GLN A 119 -26.87 6.13 -11.33
N ASP A 120 -26.03 6.79 -12.14
CA ASP A 120 -26.32 7.08 -13.55
C ASP A 120 -26.47 5.82 -14.42
N LYS A 121 -25.91 4.68 -13.97
CA LYS A 121 -25.99 3.38 -14.67
C LYS A 121 -26.99 2.42 -14.03
N GLY A 122 -27.64 2.81 -12.94
CA GLY A 122 -28.65 2.00 -12.26
C GLY A 122 -28.08 0.90 -11.37
N ALA A 123 -26.82 1.00 -10.92
CA ALA A 123 -26.29 0.12 -9.88
C ALA A 123 -26.85 0.53 -8.50
N GLU A 124 -27.37 -0.44 -7.76
CA GLU A 124 -27.94 -0.22 -6.43
C GLU A 124 -26.86 -0.33 -5.35
N LEU A 125 -26.79 0.65 -4.45
CA LEU A 125 -25.88 0.66 -3.31
C LEU A 125 -26.65 0.50 -1.99
N VAL A 126 -26.37 -0.56 -1.25
CA VAL A 126 -26.95 -0.83 0.07
C VAL A 126 -25.85 -0.92 1.11
N LEU A 127 -25.91 -0.01 2.08
CA LEU A 127 -24.94 0.16 3.17
C LEU A 127 -25.49 -0.43 4.48
N SER A 128 -24.68 -0.43 5.53
CA SER A 128 -25.03 -0.94 6.86
C SER A 128 -25.65 -2.36 6.83
N THR A 129 -25.23 -3.18 5.87
CA THR A 129 -25.79 -4.51 5.62
C THR A 129 -24.67 -5.55 5.60
N SER A 130 -24.73 -6.49 6.54
CA SER A 130 -23.73 -7.56 6.65
C SER A 130 -24.15 -8.77 5.85
N VAL A 131 -23.19 -9.42 5.18
CA VAL A 131 -23.37 -10.73 4.55
C VAL A 131 -23.02 -11.79 5.57
N GLU A 132 -23.98 -12.63 5.93
CA GLU A 132 -23.84 -13.64 6.98
C GLU A 132 -23.47 -15.02 6.40
N ASP A 133 -24.10 -15.39 5.28
CA ASP A 133 -23.86 -16.66 4.61
C ASP A 133 -23.94 -16.52 3.09
N VAL A 134 -23.19 -17.36 2.38
CA VAL A 134 -23.16 -17.43 0.92
C VAL A 134 -23.16 -18.89 0.50
N ARG A 135 -24.13 -19.27 -0.34
CA ARG A 135 -24.26 -20.64 -0.85
C ARG A 135 -24.27 -20.64 -2.37
N LYS A 136 -23.48 -21.54 -2.97
CA LYS A 136 -23.57 -21.80 -4.41
C LYS A 136 -24.82 -22.63 -4.70
N THR A 137 -25.52 -22.30 -5.77
CA THR A 137 -26.65 -23.05 -6.33
C THR A 137 -26.37 -23.41 -7.79
N VAL A 138 -27.29 -24.17 -8.42
CA VAL A 138 -27.19 -24.50 -9.84
C VAL A 138 -27.24 -23.24 -10.72
N GLU A 139 -28.04 -22.24 -10.32
CA GLU A 139 -28.29 -21.02 -11.10
C GLU A 139 -27.36 -19.85 -10.74
N GLY A 140 -26.58 -19.97 -9.66
CA GLY A 140 -25.74 -18.88 -9.18
C GLY A 140 -25.41 -18.99 -7.70
N PHE A 141 -25.76 -17.97 -6.93
CA PHE A 141 -25.50 -17.85 -5.49
C PHE A 141 -26.74 -17.34 -4.76
N VAL A 142 -26.89 -17.76 -3.50
CA VAL A 142 -27.85 -17.21 -2.55
C VAL A 142 -27.07 -16.62 -1.39
N LEU A 143 -27.39 -15.39 -1.02
CA LEU A 143 -26.77 -14.67 0.08
C LEU A 143 -27.79 -14.43 1.17
N THR A 144 -27.42 -14.80 2.40
CA THR A 144 -28.13 -14.40 3.61
C THR A 144 -27.50 -13.10 4.12
N LEU A 145 -28.31 -12.05 4.16
CA LEU A 145 -27.96 -10.74 4.68
C LEU A 145 -28.61 -10.54 6.03
N SER A 146 -28.09 -9.60 6.82
CA SER A 146 -28.72 -9.15 8.08
C SER A 146 -30.15 -8.60 7.91
N THR A 147 -30.57 -8.32 6.68
CA THR A 147 -31.87 -7.74 6.32
C THR A 147 -32.76 -8.69 5.50
N GLY A 148 -32.31 -9.90 5.19
CA GLY A 148 -33.09 -10.87 4.41
C GLY A 148 -32.23 -11.69 3.45
N THR A 149 -32.85 -12.28 2.43
CA THR A 149 -32.17 -13.18 1.48
C THR A 149 -32.33 -12.68 0.05
N ILE A 150 -31.22 -12.69 -0.68
CA ILE A 150 -31.14 -12.35 -2.10
C ILE A 150 -30.45 -13.47 -2.89
N SER A 151 -30.55 -13.41 -4.21
CA SER A 151 -29.84 -14.32 -5.12
C SER A 151 -29.14 -13.56 -6.23
N CYS A 152 -28.08 -14.15 -6.78
CA CYS A 152 -27.42 -13.63 -7.97
C CYS A 152 -26.80 -14.70 -8.86
N GLN A 153 -26.56 -14.38 -10.13
CA GLN A 153 -25.81 -15.25 -11.04
C GLN A 153 -24.31 -15.18 -10.75
N SER A 154 -23.79 -13.96 -10.66
CA SER A 154 -22.38 -13.63 -10.41
C SER A 154 -22.21 -12.97 -9.05
N LEU A 155 -21.21 -13.44 -8.30
CA LEU A 155 -20.81 -12.91 -7.00
C LEU A 155 -19.38 -12.38 -7.08
N VAL A 156 -19.19 -11.11 -6.74
CA VAL A 156 -17.88 -10.45 -6.73
C VAL A 156 -17.49 -10.10 -5.30
N VAL A 157 -16.34 -10.60 -4.86
CA VAL A 157 -15.77 -10.33 -3.54
C VAL A 157 -14.75 -9.20 -3.66
N ALA A 158 -15.09 -8.04 -3.09
CA ALA A 158 -14.31 -6.79 -3.13
C ALA A 158 -14.07 -6.22 -1.71
N CYS A 159 -13.99 -7.10 -0.71
CA CYS A 159 -13.96 -6.74 0.72
C CYS A 159 -12.66 -6.08 1.20
N GLY A 160 -11.63 -6.00 0.33
CA GLY A 160 -10.32 -5.46 0.66
C GLY A 160 -9.51 -6.35 1.61
N GLY A 161 -8.48 -5.76 2.21
CA GLY A 161 -7.56 -6.45 3.12
C GLY A 161 -7.87 -6.32 4.62
N LYS A 162 -6.92 -6.71 5.47
CA LYS A 162 -7.00 -6.66 6.94
C LYS A 162 -6.54 -5.33 7.54
N SER A 163 -5.96 -4.43 6.72
CA SER A 163 -5.39 -3.16 7.20
C SER A 163 -6.47 -2.17 7.64
N ILE A 164 -6.18 -1.48 8.75
CA ILE A 164 -7.02 -0.48 9.42
C ILE A 164 -8.40 -1.03 9.84
N PRO A 165 -8.48 -2.02 10.77
CA PRO A 165 -9.75 -2.63 11.21
C PRO A 165 -10.80 -1.65 11.74
N LYS A 166 -10.36 -0.52 12.34
CA LYS A 166 -11.25 0.54 12.81
C LYS A 166 -12.11 1.17 11.69
N MET A 167 -11.75 0.96 10.42
CA MET A 167 -12.46 1.47 9.25
C MET A 167 -13.32 0.37 8.56
N GLY A 168 -13.58 -0.75 9.26
CA GLY A 168 -14.41 -1.85 8.73
C GLY A 168 -13.64 -2.93 7.95
N ALA A 169 -12.30 -2.92 7.99
CA ALA A 169 -11.52 -4.01 7.40
C ALA A 169 -11.74 -5.32 8.18
N THR A 170 -12.11 -6.39 7.48
CA THR A 170 -12.40 -7.72 8.05
C THR A 170 -11.69 -8.84 7.28
N GLY A 171 -11.71 -10.06 7.83
CA GLY A 171 -11.20 -11.27 7.18
C GLY A 171 -12.19 -11.94 6.21
N PHE A 172 -13.40 -11.40 6.05
CA PHE A 172 -14.53 -12.09 5.42
C PHE A 172 -14.23 -12.59 4.00
N GLY A 173 -13.52 -11.81 3.19
CA GLY A 173 -13.18 -12.20 1.81
C GLY A 173 -12.29 -13.45 1.76
N TYR A 174 -11.37 -13.61 2.71
CA TYR A 174 -10.50 -14.79 2.81
C TYR A 174 -11.28 -16.00 3.31
N GLU A 175 -12.10 -15.83 4.35
CA GLU A 175 -12.96 -16.89 4.88
C GLU A 175 -13.94 -17.42 3.81
N LEU A 176 -14.43 -16.53 2.95
CA LEU A 176 -15.29 -16.91 1.83
C LEU A 176 -14.52 -17.68 0.75
N ALA A 177 -13.30 -17.24 0.41
CA ALA A 177 -12.43 -17.95 -0.53
C ALA A 177 -12.08 -19.37 -0.04
N GLU A 178 -11.72 -19.53 1.23
CA GLU A 178 -11.42 -20.84 1.84
C GLU A 178 -12.64 -21.76 1.82
N ARG A 179 -13.85 -21.24 2.14
CA ARG A 179 -15.11 -22.01 2.05
C ARG A 179 -15.40 -22.53 0.65
N PHE A 180 -14.97 -21.81 -0.38
CA PHE A 180 -15.07 -22.24 -1.78
C PHE A 180 -13.85 -23.01 -2.28
N GLY A 181 -12.92 -23.36 -1.39
CA GLY A 181 -11.76 -24.19 -1.70
C GLY A 181 -10.63 -23.48 -2.42
N LEU A 182 -10.59 -22.14 -2.39
CA LEU A 182 -9.45 -21.37 -2.90
C LEU A 182 -8.34 -21.29 -1.85
N ALA A 183 -7.09 -21.37 -2.31
CA ALA A 183 -5.93 -21.16 -1.45
C ALA A 183 -5.75 -19.68 -1.08
N ILE A 184 -5.21 -19.46 0.11
CA ILE A 184 -4.82 -18.13 0.61
C ILE A 184 -3.30 -18.10 0.77
N VAL A 185 -2.65 -17.15 0.08
CA VAL A 185 -1.27 -16.79 0.33
C VAL A 185 -1.18 -16.07 1.67
N GLU A 186 -0.21 -16.44 2.50
CA GLU A 186 0.00 -15.91 3.86
C GLU A 186 -0.16 -14.38 3.90
N THR A 187 -1.18 -13.91 4.63
CA THR A 187 -1.44 -12.48 4.73
C THR A 187 -0.56 -11.82 5.79
N ARG A 188 0.08 -10.70 5.47
CA ARG A 188 0.85 -9.90 6.45
C ARG A 188 0.71 -8.40 6.26
N PRO A 189 0.96 -7.58 7.31
CA PRO A 189 1.01 -6.13 7.19
C PRO A 189 2.10 -5.68 6.20
N ALA A 190 1.77 -4.75 5.32
CA ALA A 190 2.69 -4.16 4.35
C ALA A 190 2.47 -2.65 4.22
N LEU A 191 3.47 -1.94 3.69
CA LEU A 191 3.53 -0.48 3.76
C LEU A 191 3.28 0.01 5.19
N VAL A 192 4.12 -0.48 6.11
CA VAL A 192 3.92 -0.37 7.57
C VAL A 192 5.22 0.10 8.24
N PRO A 193 5.14 0.97 9.25
CA PRO A 193 6.33 1.34 10.03
C PRO A 193 6.95 0.10 10.70
N LEU A 194 8.28 0.15 10.86
CA LEU A 194 9.07 -0.91 11.48
C LEU A 194 9.46 -0.51 12.90
N THR A 195 9.40 -1.47 13.82
CA THR A 195 9.65 -1.24 15.24
C THR A 195 11.02 -1.73 15.67
N PHE A 196 11.56 -1.15 16.74
CA PHE A 196 12.84 -1.56 17.31
C PHE A 196 12.69 -2.07 18.74
N ASP A 197 13.69 -2.82 19.21
CA ASP A 197 13.79 -3.27 20.59
C ASP A 197 14.08 -2.10 21.55
N ALA A 198 13.85 -2.31 22.85
CA ALA A 198 14.00 -1.26 23.86
C ALA A 198 15.39 -0.62 23.91
N ASN A 199 16.46 -1.42 23.77
CA ASN A 199 17.84 -0.90 23.81
C ASN A 199 18.13 -0.02 22.59
N THR A 200 17.62 -0.41 21.41
CA THR A 200 17.73 0.40 20.20
C THR A 200 16.88 1.66 20.30
N LEU A 201 15.68 1.58 20.85
CA LEU A 201 14.81 2.74 21.04
C LEU A 201 15.38 3.77 22.01
N GLU A 202 15.99 3.33 23.12
CA GLU A 202 16.64 4.24 24.07
C GLU A 202 17.69 5.13 23.38
N ARG A 203 18.50 4.53 22.50
CA ARG A 203 19.53 5.25 21.73
C ARG A 203 18.94 6.18 20.66
N LEU A 204 17.77 5.86 20.11
CA LEU A 204 17.15 6.61 19.01
C LEU A 204 16.05 7.58 19.49
N ALA A 205 15.63 7.51 20.75
CA ALA A 205 14.57 8.35 21.31
C ALA A 205 14.78 9.85 21.08
N PRO A 206 16.01 10.42 21.20
CA PRO A 206 16.26 11.83 20.92
C PRO A 206 16.02 12.26 19.46
N LEU A 207 15.94 11.29 18.54
CA LEU A 207 15.76 11.49 17.10
C LEU A 207 14.30 11.43 16.67
N ALA A 208 13.38 11.03 17.53
CA ALA A 208 11.96 10.94 17.18
C ALA A 208 11.44 12.28 16.60
N GLY A 209 10.78 12.20 15.44
CA GLY A 209 10.32 13.36 14.69
C GLY A 209 11.31 13.88 13.64
N ASN A 210 12.56 13.44 13.64
CA ASN A 210 13.52 13.81 12.61
C ASN A 210 13.27 12.98 11.34
N ALA A 211 13.22 13.68 10.20
CA ALA A 211 13.17 13.07 8.88
C ALA A 211 14.49 13.31 8.13
N VAL A 212 14.88 12.36 7.28
CA VAL A 212 16.02 12.45 6.36
C VAL A 212 15.68 11.78 5.04
N ASP A 213 16.24 12.27 3.94
CA ASP A 213 16.25 11.49 2.72
C ASP A 213 17.12 10.25 2.94
N ALA A 214 16.58 9.08 2.60
CA ALA A 214 17.28 7.82 2.83
C ALA A 214 17.09 6.85 1.68
N GLU A 215 18.13 6.07 1.40
CA GLU A 215 18.00 4.83 0.65
C GLU A 215 17.96 3.67 1.63
N VAL A 216 16.84 2.93 1.66
CA VAL A 216 16.67 1.77 2.53
C VAL A 216 16.61 0.51 1.69
N ALA A 217 17.41 -0.49 2.06
CA ALA A 217 17.57 -1.75 1.35
C ALA A 217 17.30 -2.95 2.25
N CYS A 218 16.71 -4.00 1.65
CA CYS A 218 16.50 -5.31 2.24
C CYS A 218 16.81 -6.35 1.16
N GLY A 219 17.85 -7.17 1.37
CA GLY A 219 18.36 -8.07 0.35
C GLY A 219 18.80 -7.30 -0.91
N LYS A 220 18.15 -7.59 -2.05
CA LYS A 220 18.43 -6.95 -3.35
C LYS A 220 17.51 -5.76 -3.67
N THR A 221 16.50 -5.52 -2.83
CA THR A 221 15.52 -4.45 -3.05
C THR A 221 15.94 -3.21 -2.30
N GLN A 222 15.77 -2.03 -2.92
CA GLN A 222 16.05 -0.75 -2.27
C GLN A 222 15.07 0.34 -2.74
N PHE A 223 14.80 1.29 -1.86
CA PHE A 223 13.95 2.45 -2.13
C PHE A 223 14.59 3.73 -1.59
N SER A 224 14.61 4.78 -2.40
CA SER A 224 15.15 6.10 -2.06
C SER A 224 14.02 7.10 -1.86
N GLU A 225 13.72 7.43 -0.61
CA GLU A 225 12.73 8.44 -0.21
C GLU A 225 12.90 8.79 1.28
N ALA A 226 12.13 9.75 1.79
CA ALA A 226 12.22 10.16 3.18
C ALA A 226 12.02 8.99 4.17
N MET A 227 12.90 8.91 5.17
CA MET A 227 12.77 8.09 6.37
C MET A 227 12.49 9.00 7.57
N LEU A 228 11.61 8.56 8.46
CA LEU A 228 11.23 9.26 9.69
C LEU A 228 11.59 8.41 10.91
N PHE A 229 12.33 8.97 11.86
CA PHE A 229 12.49 8.36 13.18
C PHE A 229 11.22 8.56 14.02
N THR A 230 10.75 7.52 14.69
CA THR A 230 9.53 7.56 15.53
C THR A 230 9.84 7.07 16.94
N HIS A 231 8.89 7.27 17.86
CA HIS A 231 8.99 6.73 19.22
C HIS A 231 8.99 5.19 19.28
N ARG A 232 8.56 4.52 18.20
CA ARG A 232 8.45 3.04 18.13
C ARG A 232 9.48 2.40 17.21
N GLY A 233 10.18 3.19 16.40
CA GLY A 233 11.18 2.71 15.45
C GLY A 233 11.36 3.69 14.30
N VAL A 234 11.08 3.25 13.07
CA VAL A 234 11.22 4.05 11.86
C VAL A 234 9.98 3.94 10.95
N SER A 235 9.71 5.00 10.22
CA SER A 235 8.60 5.17 9.28
C SER A 235 9.07 6.01 8.09
N GLY A 236 8.14 6.60 7.35
CA GLY A 236 8.40 7.37 6.15
C GLY A 236 8.39 6.50 4.89
N PRO A 237 8.17 7.09 3.71
CA PRO A 237 7.95 6.34 2.48
C PRO A 237 8.99 5.26 2.17
N SER A 238 10.29 5.48 2.39
CA SER A 238 11.31 4.46 2.13
C SER A 238 11.19 3.23 3.05
N ILE A 239 10.81 3.45 4.32
CA ILE A 239 10.51 2.37 5.27
C ILE A 239 9.21 1.65 4.92
N LEU A 240 8.16 2.39 4.58
CA LEU A 240 6.89 1.77 4.18
C LEU A 240 7.11 0.89 2.94
N GLN A 241 7.82 1.38 1.92
CA GLN A 241 8.15 0.58 0.74
C GLN A 241 8.93 -0.70 1.09
N ILE A 242 10.00 -0.58 1.88
CA ILE A 242 10.87 -1.72 2.17
C ILE A 242 10.20 -2.74 3.12
N SER A 243 9.24 -2.32 3.95
CA SER A 243 8.53 -3.22 4.86
C SER A 243 7.79 -4.34 4.12
N SER A 244 7.40 -4.09 2.87
CA SER A 244 6.75 -5.09 2.00
C SER A 244 7.71 -6.19 1.55
N TYR A 245 9.03 -5.97 1.64
CA TYR A 245 10.06 -6.94 1.28
C TYR A 245 10.75 -7.56 2.50
N TRP A 246 10.76 -6.85 3.62
CA TRP A 246 11.33 -7.30 4.89
C TRP A 246 10.51 -8.43 5.53
N ARG A 247 11.19 -9.35 6.23
CA ARG A 247 10.61 -10.40 7.09
C ARG A 247 11.23 -10.34 8.49
N GLU A 248 10.48 -10.83 9.48
CA GLU A 248 10.97 -10.97 10.85
C GLU A 248 12.28 -11.76 10.87
N GLY A 249 13.31 -11.17 11.47
CA GLY A 249 14.65 -11.75 11.48
C GLY A 249 15.63 -11.09 10.52
N ASP A 250 15.15 -10.39 9.49
CA ASP A 250 16.00 -9.75 8.49
C ASP A 250 16.55 -8.40 8.97
N GLU A 251 17.72 -8.06 8.45
CA GLU A 251 18.34 -6.75 8.58
C GLU A 251 17.92 -5.83 7.42
N ILE A 252 17.77 -4.54 7.71
CA ILE A 252 17.71 -3.48 6.71
C ILE A 252 19.00 -2.66 6.74
N ARG A 253 19.47 -2.25 5.55
CA ARG A 253 20.59 -1.33 5.38
C ARG A 253 20.04 0.05 5.02
N ILE A 254 20.47 1.08 5.72
CA ILE A 254 20.02 2.46 5.53
C ILE A 254 21.21 3.33 5.16
N ALA A 255 21.09 4.05 4.05
CA ALA A 255 21.97 5.16 3.71
C ALA A 255 21.25 6.50 3.91
N MET A 256 21.74 7.32 4.84
CA MET A 256 21.09 8.58 5.24
C MET A 256 21.61 9.82 4.48
N LEU A 257 22.65 9.65 3.65
CA LEU A 257 23.10 10.61 2.65
C LEU A 257 23.35 9.88 1.32
N PRO A 258 22.29 9.35 0.67
CA PRO A 258 22.43 8.58 -0.55
C PRO A 258 23.13 9.41 -1.65
N GLY A 259 24.06 8.79 -2.37
CA GLY A 259 24.84 9.45 -3.43
C GLY A 259 26.02 10.30 -2.96
N VAL A 260 26.23 10.45 -1.65
CA VAL A 260 27.38 11.19 -1.09
C VAL A 260 28.45 10.23 -0.59
N ASP A 261 29.71 10.42 -1.04
CA ASP A 261 30.86 9.77 -0.40
C ASP A 261 31.21 10.52 0.89
N VAL A 262 30.69 10.01 2.01
CA VAL A 262 30.88 10.61 3.33
C VAL A 262 32.34 10.56 3.77
N ALA A 263 33.12 9.56 3.34
CA ALA A 263 34.53 9.48 3.69
C ALA A 263 35.31 10.60 3.00
N ASP A 264 35.07 10.82 1.71
CA ASP A 264 35.69 11.91 0.95
C ASP A 264 35.21 13.29 1.42
N LEU A 265 33.95 13.41 1.83
CA LEU A 265 33.41 14.62 2.47
C LEU A 265 34.19 14.95 3.75
N ILE A 266 34.39 13.98 4.63
CA ILE A 266 35.16 14.17 5.88
C ILE A 266 36.64 14.45 5.58
N ARG A 267 37.27 13.74 4.63
CA ARG A 267 38.66 14.00 4.21
C ARG A 267 38.82 15.42 3.66
N SER A 268 37.83 15.91 2.91
CA SER A 268 37.84 17.27 2.36
C SER A 268 37.70 18.31 3.46
N ALA A 269 36.77 18.12 4.40
CA ALA A 269 36.64 18.99 5.57
C ALA A 269 37.91 18.99 6.44
N LYS A 270 38.55 17.81 6.63
CA LYS A 270 39.82 17.67 7.34
C LYS A 270 40.94 18.52 6.72
N ARG A 271 41.05 18.56 5.39
CA ARG A 271 42.04 19.38 4.67
C ARG A 271 41.74 20.88 4.77
N GLY A 272 40.48 21.27 4.75
CA GLY A 272 40.07 22.68 4.79
C GLY A 272 40.13 23.30 6.18
N ASN A 273 39.62 22.59 7.21
CA ASN A 273 39.66 23.02 8.60
C ASN A 273 39.67 21.82 9.55
N GLY A 274 40.87 21.30 9.80
CA GLY A 274 41.07 20.14 10.68
C GLY A 274 40.63 20.35 12.14
N ARG A 275 40.38 21.60 12.60
CA ARG A 275 39.98 21.90 13.99
C ARG A 275 38.49 21.73 14.25
N GLN A 276 37.69 21.40 13.24
CA GLN A 276 36.25 21.15 13.41
C GLN A 276 36.01 19.78 14.04
N ALA A 277 34.85 19.62 14.66
CA ALA A 277 34.37 18.32 15.15
C ALA A 277 33.57 17.60 14.04
N VAL A 278 33.50 16.27 14.10
CA VAL A 278 32.81 15.42 13.10
C VAL A 278 31.35 15.81 12.93
N GLN A 279 30.63 15.96 14.03
CA GLN A 279 29.22 16.33 14.05
C GLN A 279 28.97 17.68 13.38
N THR A 280 29.92 18.62 13.42
CA THR A 280 29.79 19.93 12.77
C THR A 280 29.77 19.78 11.26
N VAL A 281 30.62 18.91 10.72
CA VAL A 281 30.67 18.61 9.29
C VAL A 281 29.41 17.86 8.86
N LEU A 282 29.02 16.82 9.60
CA LEU A 282 27.80 16.06 9.30
C LEU A 282 26.54 16.92 9.39
N ALA A 283 26.47 17.87 10.32
CA ALA A 283 25.33 18.78 10.51
C ALA A 283 25.10 19.75 9.35
N ASN A 284 26.05 19.87 8.41
CA ASN A 284 25.83 20.61 7.17
C ASN A 284 24.97 19.84 6.16
N HIS A 285 24.81 18.53 6.35
CA HIS A 285 24.10 17.63 5.43
C HIS A 285 22.97 16.85 6.12
N LEU A 286 23.05 16.65 7.43
CA LEU A 286 22.09 15.92 8.24
C LEU A 286 21.47 16.83 9.31
N PRO A 287 20.27 16.50 9.82
CA PRO A 287 19.72 17.15 11.00
C PRO A 287 20.73 17.14 12.16
N LYS A 288 20.91 18.29 12.82
CA LYS A 288 21.93 18.47 13.88
C LYS A 288 21.92 17.38 14.94
N ARG A 289 20.73 16.97 15.39
CA ARG A 289 20.58 15.90 16.40
C ARG A 289 21.03 14.53 15.88
N LEU A 290 20.77 14.24 14.60
CA LEU A 290 21.23 13.01 13.97
C LEU A 290 22.76 13.01 13.79
N ALA A 291 23.31 14.12 13.31
CA ALA A 291 24.77 14.29 13.19
C ALA A 291 25.49 14.08 14.53
N GLN A 292 24.94 14.64 15.62
CA GLN A 292 25.43 14.44 16.98
C GLN A 292 25.33 12.97 17.41
N SER A 293 24.16 12.34 17.24
CA SER A 293 23.93 10.94 17.61
C SER A 293 24.85 9.97 16.84
N ILE A 294 25.12 10.23 15.57
CA ILE A 294 26.05 9.42 14.77
C ILE A 294 27.47 9.53 15.33
N ALA A 295 27.95 10.74 15.63
CA ALA A 295 29.27 10.93 16.23
C ALA A 295 29.40 10.17 17.57
N GLU A 296 28.43 10.35 18.48
CA GLU A 296 28.38 9.68 19.78
C GLU A 296 28.37 8.14 19.66
N ARG A 297 27.56 7.59 18.74
CA ARG A 297 27.46 6.15 18.51
C ARG A 297 28.74 5.53 17.96
N THR A 298 29.53 6.29 17.22
CA THR A 298 30.83 5.80 16.72
C THR A 298 31.90 5.79 17.80
N GLY A 299 31.71 6.52 18.91
CA GLY A 299 32.74 6.71 19.95
C GLY A 299 33.98 7.44 19.44
N ILE A 300 33.88 8.14 18.31
CA ILE A 300 34.99 8.87 17.69
C ILE A 300 34.86 10.34 18.07
N ASP A 301 35.68 10.74 19.03
CA ASP A 301 35.78 12.12 19.52
C ASP A 301 37.01 12.83 18.97
N GLY A 302 37.04 14.16 19.15
CA GLY A 302 38.18 15.00 18.80
C GLY A 302 38.00 15.77 17.49
N ASN A 303 39.08 16.41 17.06
CA ASN A 303 39.07 17.23 15.86
C ASN A 303 39.33 16.36 14.63
N LEU A 304 38.83 16.79 13.46
CA LEU A 304 39.08 16.09 12.18
C LEU A 304 40.57 15.83 11.92
N ALA A 305 41.45 16.76 12.33
CA ALA A 305 42.90 16.66 12.21
C ALA A 305 43.45 15.35 12.81
N ASP A 306 42.84 14.90 13.90
CA ASP A 306 43.30 13.77 14.71
C ASP A 306 42.75 12.41 14.21
N LEU A 307 41.79 12.43 13.29
CA LEU A 307 41.13 11.21 12.80
C LEU A 307 42.03 10.39 11.86
N ALA A 308 42.22 9.12 12.17
CA ALA A 308 42.79 8.14 11.25
C ALA A 308 41.80 7.82 10.10
N ASP A 309 42.32 7.37 8.96
CA ASP A 309 41.46 6.99 7.81
C ASP A 309 40.47 5.87 8.15
N ALA A 310 40.86 4.94 9.04
CA ALA A 310 39.96 3.90 9.54
C ALA A 310 38.76 4.48 10.30
N GLN A 311 38.97 5.51 11.13
CA GLN A 311 37.89 6.20 11.86
C GLN A 311 36.96 6.93 10.89
N ILE A 312 37.51 7.58 9.86
CA ILE A 312 36.72 8.23 8.80
C ILE A 312 35.81 7.21 8.09
N LYS A 313 36.34 6.02 7.76
CA LYS A 313 35.55 4.93 7.16
C LYS A 313 34.44 4.44 8.09
N THR A 314 34.71 4.31 9.39
CA THR A 314 33.68 3.95 10.39
C THR A 314 32.55 4.98 10.45
N ILE A 315 32.88 6.28 10.44
CA ILE A 315 31.86 7.35 10.41
C ILE A 315 31.06 7.29 9.11
N ALA A 316 31.73 7.12 7.97
CA ALA A 316 31.07 7.00 6.68
C ALA A 316 30.10 5.81 6.64
N ALA A 317 30.49 4.66 7.17
CA ALA A 317 29.63 3.49 7.31
C ALA A 317 28.45 3.74 8.27
N ALA A 318 28.65 4.46 9.38
CA ALA A 318 27.57 4.81 10.30
C ALA A 318 26.50 5.73 9.67
N VAL A 319 26.86 6.49 8.62
CA VAL A 319 25.94 7.33 7.86
C VAL A 319 25.27 6.56 6.71
N ASN A 320 26.06 5.82 5.92
CA ASN A 320 25.63 5.27 4.63
C ASN A 320 25.57 3.73 4.52
N ASP A 321 25.96 3.01 5.56
CA ASP A 321 25.79 1.55 5.70
C ASP A 321 25.21 1.23 7.10
N TRP A 322 24.25 2.05 7.57
CA TRP A 322 23.63 1.81 8.86
C TRP A 322 22.74 0.58 8.79
N ARG A 323 23.23 -0.50 9.39
CA ARG A 323 22.58 -1.80 9.48
C ARG A 323 21.80 -1.91 10.78
N VAL A 324 20.52 -2.28 10.67
CA VAL A 324 19.64 -2.48 11.82
C VAL A 324 18.67 -3.62 11.55
N LYS A 325 18.38 -4.40 12.59
CA LYS A 325 17.39 -5.48 12.56
C LYS A 325 16.12 -5.01 13.27
N PRO A 326 15.04 -4.68 12.53
CA PRO A 326 13.75 -4.40 13.15
C PRO A 326 13.27 -5.56 14.03
N ALA A 327 12.66 -5.21 15.16
CA ALA A 327 12.05 -6.17 16.06
C ALA A 327 10.68 -6.67 15.55
N GLY A 328 10.01 -5.86 14.73
CA GLY A 328 8.68 -6.16 14.20
C GLY A 328 8.17 -5.05 13.29
N SER A 329 6.88 -5.10 12.97
CA SER A 329 6.12 -4.00 12.39
C SER A 329 5.08 -3.47 13.37
N GLU A 330 4.52 -2.31 13.10
CA GLU A 330 3.40 -1.77 13.87
C GLU A 330 2.04 -2.48 13.61
N GLY A 331 2.02 -3.45 12.69
CA GLY A 331 0.87 -4.31 12.42
C GLY A 331 -0.28 -3.63 11.65
N TYR A 332 -1.40 -4.35 11.52
CA TYR A 332 -2.55 -3.92 10.71
C TYR A 332 -3.23 -2.63 11.16
N ARG A 333 -2.96 -2.15 12.39
CA ARG A 333 -3.53 -0.89 12.87
C ARG A 333 -2.94 0.33 12.15
N THR A 334 -1.74 0.21 11.58
CA THR A 334 -1.04 1.31 10.91
C THR A 334 -0.55 0.96 9.51
N ALA A 335 -0.52 -0.32 9.15
CA ALA A 335 -0.25 -0.74 7.78
C ALA A 335 -1.23 -0.10 6.79
N GLU A 336 -0.74 0.32 5.63
CA GLU A 336 -1.60 0.85 4.56
C GLU A 336 -2.33 -0.29 3.84
N VAL A 337 -1.64 -1.41 3.64
CA VAL A 337 -2.14 -2.55 2.86
C VAL A 337 -1.82 -3.90 3.50
N THR A 338 -2.47 -4.93 2.98
CA THR A 338 -2.23 -6.34 3.27
C THR A 338 -1.45 -6.94 2.11
N LEU A 339 -0.30 -7.56 2.40
CA LEU A 339 0.37 -8.45 1.46
C LEU A 339 -0.24 -9.86 1.57
N GLY A 340 -0.22 -10.64 0.48
CA GLY A 340 -0.88 -11.94 0.41
C GLY A 340 -2.36 -11.80 0.07
N GLY A 341 -3.14 -12.85 0.29
CA GLY A 341 -4.57 -12.88 -0.01
C GLY A 341 -4.95 -14.09 -0.86
N VAL A 342 -6.07 -14.01 -1.58
CA VAL A 342 -6.53 -15.10 -2.45
C VAL A 342 -5.47 -15.41 -3.50
N ASP A 343 -5.03 -16.67 -3.55
CA ASP A 343 -3.98 -17.12 -4.46
C ASP A 343 -4.42 -16.91 -5.93
N THR A 344 -3.64 -16.10 -6.62
CA THR A 344 -3.86 -15.73 -8.02
C THR A 344 -3.79 -16.93 -8.96
N ASN A 345 -3.17 -18.05 -8.58
CA ASN A 345 -3.20 -19.29 -9.35
C ASN A 345 -4.61 -19.89 -9.44
N GLY A 346 -5.46 -19.64 -8.44
CA GLY A 346 -6.87 -20.05 -8.42
C GLY A 346 -7.79 -19.15 -9.26
N LEU A 347 -7.29 -18.03 -9.76
CA LEU A 347 -8.07 -17.02 -10.48
C LEU A 347 -7.71 -16.97 -11.98
N ASP A 348 -8.71 -16.69 -12.81
CA ASP A 348 -8.50 -16.38 -14.21
C ASP A 348 -7.98 -14.95 -14.36
N GLN A 349 -6.83 -14.82 -15.02
CA GLN A 349 -6.10 -13.56 -15.19
C GLN A 349 -6.84 -12.52 -16.04
N LYS A 350 -7.75 -12.95 -16.91
CA LYS A 350 -8.50 -12.10 -17.84
C LYS A 350 -9.87 -11.72 -17.31
N THR A 351 -10.40 -12.41 -16.30
CA THR A 351 -11.75 -12.14 -15.80
C THR A 351 -11.82 -11.89 -14.30
N MET A 352 -10.78 -12.26 -13.54
CA MET A 352 -10.77 -12.31 -12.07
C MET A 352 -11.71 -13.39 -11.48
N GLN A 353 -12.28 -14.26 -12.31
CA GLN A 353 -13.16 -15.34 -11.87
C GLN A 353 -12.34 -16.48 -11.23
N ALA A 354 -12.85 -17.07 -10.16
CA ALA A 354 -12.34 -18.32 -9.62
C ALA A 354 -12.45 -19.43 -10.67
N LYS A 355 -11.34 -20.13 -10.93
CA LYS A 355 -11.29 -21.21 -11.93
C LYS A 355 -12.16 -22.40 -11.53
N SER A 356 -12.25 -22.68 -10.23
CA SER A 356 -13.01 -23.80 -9.66
C SER A 356 -14.49 -23.50 -9.42
N VAL A 357 -14.89 -22.22 -9.37
CA VAL A 357 -16.25 -21.80 -9.02
C VAL A 357 -16.77 -20.77 -10.03
N PRO A 358 -17.45 -21.21 -11.10
CA PRO A 358 -18.02 -20.31 -12.09
C PRO A 358 -18.96 -19.27 -11.46
N GLY A 359 -18.84 -18.02 -11.91
CA GLY A 359 -19.58 -16.87 -11.38
C GLY A 359 -19.06 -16.29 -10.06
N LEU A 360 -18.02 -16.86 -9.43
CA LEU A 360 -17.38 -16.25 -8.25
C LEU A 360 -16.13 -15.47 -8.68
N PHE A 361 -16.00 -14.21 -8.27
CA PHE A 361 -14.89 -13.31 -8.64
C PHE A 361 -14.24 -12.71 -7.39
N PHE A 362 -12.94 -12.41 -7.47
CA PHE A 362 -12.19 -11.73 -6.42
C PHE A 362 -11.39 -10.56 -6.99
N ILE A 363 -11.55 -9.36 -6.43
CA ILE A 363 -10.93 -8.13 -6.95
C ILE A 363 -10.38 -7.22 -5.86
N GLY A 364 -9.43 -6.36 -6.22
CA GLY A 364 -8.79 -5.43 -5.29
C GLY A 364 -7.83 -6.12 -4.31
N GLU A 365 -7.71 -5.54 -3.11
CA GLU A 365 -6.73 -5.93 -2.07
C GLU A 365 -6.99 -7.31 -1.44
N VAL A 366 -8.13 -7.95 -1.72
CA VAL A 366 -8.40 -9.32 -1.24
C VAL A 366 -7.56 -10.37 -1.98
N VAL A 367 -7.09 -10.03 -3.18
CA VAL A 367 -6.26 -10.88 -4.04
C VAL A 367 -4.80 -10.70 -3.68
N ASP A 368 -3.97 -11.75 -3.82
CA ASP A 368 -2.51 -11.70 -3.69
C ASP A 368 -1.85 -10.87 -4.82
N VAL A 369 -2.11 -9.57 -4.82
CA VAL A 369 -1.50 -8.54 -5.65
C VAL A 369 -1.41 -7.26 -4.82
N THR A 370 -0.19 -6.90 -4.42
CA THR A 370 0.05 -5.74 -3.56
C THR A 370 0.98 -4.77 -4.24
N GLY A 371 0.49 -3.56 -4.51
CA GLY A 371 1.26 -2.49 -5.10
C GLY A 371 2.22 -1.84 -4.12
N TRP A 372 3.25 -1.21 -4.65
CA TRP A 372 4.09 -0.25 -3.93
C TRP A 372 3.27 0.90 -3.35
N LEU A 373 3.86 1.63 -2.39
CA LEU A 373 3.35 2.95 -2.00
C LEU A 373 3.37 3.87 -3.23
N GLY A 374 2.36 4.73 -3.36
CA GLY A 374 2.32 5.76 -4.40
C GLY A 374 1.17 5.67 -5.40
N GLY A 375 0.02 5.13 -5.00
CA GLY A 375 -1.20 5.05 -5.84
C GLY A 375 -1.36 3.75 -6.62
N TYR A 376 -0.36 2.86 -6.60
CA TYR A 376 -0.40 1.58 -7.29
C TYR A 376 -1.53 0.65 -6.81
N ASN A 377 -1.78 0.60 -5.49
CA ASN A 377 -2.86 -0.22 -4.93
C ASN A 377 -4.25 0.21 -5.39
N PHE A 378 -4.49 1.52 -5.52
CA PHE A 378 -5.71 2.01 -6.15
C PHE A 378 -5.76 1.67 -7.63
N GLN A 379 -4.65 1.83 -8.36
CA GLN A 379 -4.61 1.41 -9.77
C GLN A 379 -4.96 -0.07 -9.95
N TRP A 380 -4.47 -0.95 -9.08
CA TRP A 380 -4.87 -2.36 -9.08
C TRP A 380 -6.36 -2.54 -8.79
N ALA A 381 -6.91 -1.82 -7.81
CA ALA A 381 -8.33 -1.86 -7.50
C ALA A 381 -9.19 -1.44 -8.71
N TRP A 382 -8.81 -0.36 -9.40
CA TRP A 382 -9.50 0.09 -10.62
C TRP A 382 -9.40 -0.95 -11.73
N SER A 383 -8.20 -1.47 -11.98
CA SER A 383 -7.96 -2.38 -13.10
C SER A 383 -8.65 -3.73 -12.91
N SER A 384 -8.55 -4.32 -11.72
CA SER A 384 -9.21 -5.59 -11.38
C SER A 384 -10.73 -5.42 -11.32
N GLY A 385 -11.23 -4.32 -10.73
CA GLY A 385 -12.65 -4.01 -10.69
C GLY A 385 -13.23 -3.82 -12.10
N TRP A 386 -12.55 -3.08 -12.96
CA TRP A 386 -12.96 -2.91 -14.35
C TRP A 386 -13.02 -4.26 -15.08
N VAL A 387 -11.97 -5.08 -14.97
CA VAL A 387 -11.91 -6.39 -15.63
C VAL A 387 -13.04 -7.31 -15.20
N ALA A 388 -13.31 -7.42 -13.90
CA ALA A 388 -14.43 -8.23 -13.39
C ALA A 388 -15.77 -7.67 -13.85
N GLY A 389 -15.93 -6.33 -13.85
CA GLY A 389 -17.12 -5.66 -14.37
C GLY A 389 -17.38 -5.92 -15.86
N GLN A 390 -16.36 -6.24 -16.64
CA GLN A 390 -16.51 -6.68 -18.05
C GLN A 390 -16.90 -8.15 -18.21
N ALA A 391 -16.77 -8.97 -17.15
CA ALA A 391 -16.98 -10.42 -17.22
C ALA A 391 -18.21 -10.91 -16.45
N ALA A 392 -18.54 -10.27 -15.32
CA ALA A 392 -19.61 -10.68 -14.40
C ALA A 392 -21.03 -10.55 -14.98
#